data_AF-A0A7J4G2F8-F1
#
_entry.id   AF-A0A7J4G2F8-F1
#
_cell.length_a   1.000
_cell.length_b   1.000
_cell.length_c   1.000
_cell.angle_alpha   90.00
_cell.angle_beta   90.00
_cell.angle_gamma   90.00
#
_symmetry.space_group_name_H-M   'P 1'
#
loop_
_entity.id
_entity.type
_entity.pdbx_description
1 polymer ?
#
loop_
_entity_poly.entity_id
_entity_poly.type
_entity_poly.pdbx_seq_one_letter_code
_entity_poly.pdbx_strand_id
1 'polypeptide(L)'
;MFYWVHLKNGLSREVYGVDKNRNIIFWSKYEEYRSMINDYIREVISKLSIPSNLRDASSHLILSGGKRIRPILVLSVVDLLGGETDHGLPVAIAIEFLHNFTLIHDDIMDQDMYRRGVKTTHVLYGVSNAILAGDYLYSLVFRLVSDYYKGDEAR
;
A
#
# COMPACT_ATOMS: atom_id res chain seq x y z
N MET A 1 0.72 -27.32 5.91
CA MET A 1 1.28 -28.69 5.93
C MET A 1 2.78 -28.58 5.78
N PHE A 2 3.52 -29.17 6.73
CA PHE A 2 4.96 -29.09 6.89
C PHE A 2 5.74 -29.63 5.67
N TYR A 3 6.91 -29.04 5.38
CA TYR A 3 8.02 -29.82 4.82
C TYR A 3 9.27 -29.65 5.68
N TRP A 4 9.52 -30.71 6.44
CA TRP A 4 10.79 -31.04 7.07
C TRP A 4 11.74 -31.58 6.00
N VAL A 5 12.92 -30.99 5.84
CA VAL A 5 14.07 -31.66 5.21
C VAL A 5 15.05 -32.00 6.33
N HIS A 6 15.23 -33.30 6.56
CA HIS A 6 16.26 -33.86 7.43
C HIS A 6 17.64 -33.61 6.84
N LEU A 7 18.45 -32.77 7.51
CA LEU A 7 19.90 -32.83 7.41
C LEU A 7 20.43 -33.42 8.71
N LYS A 8 20.81 -34.70 8.63
CA LYS A 8 21.71 -35.34 9.61
C LYS A 8 23.11 -34.75 9.42
N ASN A 9 23.81 -34.59 10.55
CA ASN A 9 25.22 -34.21 10.70
C ASN A 9 25.49 -32.71 10.92
N GLY A 10 25.37 -32.29 12.19
CA GLY A 10 26.57 -31.93 12.95
C GLY A 10 27.35 -30.66 12.60
N LEU A 11 26.72 -29.64 12.01
CA LEU A 11 27.28 -28.28 12.00
C LEU A 11 26.23 -27.29 12.51
N SER A 12 26.58 -26.66 13.63
CA SER A 12 25.77 -25.73 14.42
C SER A 12 25.23 -24.57 13.58
N ARG A 13 23.91 -24.34 13.73
CA ARG A 13 23.17 -23.19 13.22
C ARG A 13 23.54 -21.90 13.98
N GLU A 14 24.74 -21.38 13.76
CA GLU A 14 25.18 -20.07 14.31
C GLU A 14 25.53 -19.03 13.24
N VAL A 15 25.13 -19.23 11.98
CA VAL A 15 25.57 -18.34 10.88
C VAL A 15 24.59 -17.19 10.59
N TYR A 16 23.42 -17.11 11.23
CA TYR A 16 22.54 -15.96 11.10
C TYR A 16 21.88 -15.63 12.46
N GLY A 17 22.55 -14.79 13.24
CA GLY A 17 22.08 -14.28 14.52
C GLY A 17 20.89 -13.33 14.38
N VAL A 18 19.72 -13.85 14.00
CA VAL A 18 18.46 -13.10 14.10
C VAL A 18 17.85 -13.36 15.47
N ASP A 19 17.92 -12.35 16.33
CA ASP A 19 17.23 -12.33 17.62
C ASP A 19 15.72 -12.55 17.41
N LYS A 20 15.19 -13.65 17.96
CA LYS A 20 13.77 -14.02 17.82
C LYS A 20 12.83 -12.93 18.34
N ASN A 21 13.25 -12.14 19.33
CA ASN A 21 12.45 -11.04 19.87
C ASN A 21 12.35 -9.87 18.88
N ARG A 22 13.41 -9.58 18.12
CA ARG A 22 13.39 -8.54 17.08
C ARG A 22 12.42 -8.88 15.95
N ASN A 23 12.35 -10.17 15.56
CA ASN A 23 11.36 -10.62 14.59
C ASN A 23 9.92 -10.37 15.08
N ILE A 24 9.63 -10.67 16.34
CA ILE A 24 8.28 -10.47 16.91
C ILE A 24 7.89 -8.99 16.89
N ILE A 25 8.79 -8.10 17.32
CA ILE A 25 8.55 -6.65 17.35
C ILE A 25 8.29 -6.12 15.92
N PHE A 26 9.13 -6.51 14.95
CA PHE A 26 8.98 -6.10 13.56
C PHE A 26 7.62 -6.51 12.98
N TRP A 27 7.23 -7.78 13.14
CA TRP A 27 5.95 -8.27 12.61
C TRP A 27 4.75 -7.61 13.29
N SER A 28 4.84 -7.32 14.59
CA SER A 28 3.80 -6.58 15.32
C SER A 28 3.61 -5.18 14.75
N LYS A 29 4.71 -4.41 14.59
CA LYS A 29 4.67 -3.06 14.01
C LYS A 29 4.22 -3.07 12.55
N TYR A 30 4.65 -4.07 11.77
CA TYR A 30 4.21 -4.23 10.39
C TYR A 30 2.69 -4.40 10.28
N GLU A 31 2.07 -5.26 11.11
CA GLU A 31 0.61 -5.45 11.05
C GLU A 31 -0.17 -4.25 11.63
N GLU A 32 0.36 -3.57 12.65
CA GLU A 32 -0.17 -2.31 13.16
C GLU A 32 -0.28 -1.27 12.04
N TYR A 33 0.85 -0.96 11.39
CA TYR A 33 0.89 0.01 10.28
C TYR A 33 0.04 -0.43 9.12
N ARG A 34 0.08 -1.72 8.77
CA ARG A 34 -0.74 -2.26 7.68
C ARG A 34 -2.24 -2.11 7.97
N SER A 35 -2.68 -2.27 9.21
CA SER A 35 -4.07 -2.02 9.60
C SER A 35 -4.43 -0.55 9.42
N MET A 36 -3.66 0.35 10.03
CA MET A 36 -3.88 1.81 9.93
C MET A 36 -3.97 2.27 8.47
N ILE A 37 -3.06 1.77 7.63
CA ILE A 37 -3.02 2.08 6.19
C ILE A 37 -4.30 1.61 5.50
N ASN A 38 -4.74 0.37 5.73
CA ASN A 38 -5.92 -0.16 5.07
C ASN A 38 -7.20 0.56 5.52
N ASP A 39 -7.29 0.95 6.80
CA ASP A 39 -8.42 1.70 7.34
C ASP A 39 -8.47 3.11 6.73
N TYR A 40 -7.34 3.81 6.67
CA TYR A 40 -7.24 5.13 6.05
C TYR A 40 -7.53 5.10 4.54
N ILE A 41 -7.08 4.06 3.82
CA ILE A 41 -7.44 3.85 2.41
C ILE A 41 -8.97 3.78 2.25
N ARG A 42 -9.66 3.00 3.09
CA ARG A 42 -11.13 2.85 3.05
C ARG A 42 -11.81 4.18 3.34
N GLU A 43 -11.33 4.91 4.35
CA GLU A 43 -11.83 6.23 4.69
C GLU A 43 -11.73 7.19 3.50
N VAL A 44 -10.54 7.33 2.91
CA VAL A 44 -10.32 8.21 1.75
C VAL A 44 -11.25 7.84 0.60
N ILE A 45 -11.36 6.55 0.26
CA ILE A 45 -12.22 6.07 -0.84
C ILE A 45 -13.70 6.35 -0.57
N SER A 46 -14.16 6.17 0.68
CA SER A 46 -15.55 6.43 1.08
C SER A 46 -15.93 7.91 0.95
N LYS A 47 -14.97 8.81 1.17
CA LYS A 47 -15.18 10.28 1.13
C LYS A 47 -15.10 10.86 -0.28
N LEU A 48 -14.74 10.09 -1.30
CA LEU A 48 -14.66 10.60 -2.66
C LEU A 48 -16.07 11.02 -3.15
N SER A 49 -16.17 12.13 -3.87
CA SER A 49 -17.44 12.57 -4.47
C SER A 49 -17.36 12.48 -5.99
N ILE A 50 -17.29 11.24 -6.49
CA ILE A 50 -17.14 10.91 -7.92
C ILE A 50 -18.12 9.80 -8.33
N PRO A 51 -18.40 9.62 -9.63
CA PRO A 51 -19.24 8.53 -10.12
C PRO A 51 -18.76 7.16 -9.62
N SER A 52 -19.69 6.28 -9.26
CA SER A 52 -19.39 4.95 -8.68
C SER A 52 -18.45 4.14 -9.56
N ASN A 53 -18.70 4.08 -10.87
CA ASN A 53 -17.86 3.34 -11.80
C ASN A 53 -16.38 3.80 -11.77
N LEU A 54 -16.13 5.12 -11.72
CA LEU A 54 -14.76 5.64 -11.63
C LEU A 54 -14.14 5.34 -10.26
N ARG A 55 -14.92 5.41 -9.19
CA ARG A 55 -14.47 5.06 -7.83
C ARG A 55 -14.08 3.58 -7.74
N ASP A 56 -14.92 2.71 -8.29
CA ASP A 56 -14.70 1.26 -8.28
C ASP A 56 -13.44 0.93 -9.10
N ALA A 57 -13.30 1.52 -10.30
CA ALA A 57 -12.10 1.36 -11.12
C ALA A 57 -10.82 1.89 -10.41
N SER A 58 -10.90 3.06 -9.76
CA SER A 58 -9.77 3.66 -9.03
C SER A 58 -9.36 2.85 -7.80
N SER A 59 -10.31 2.19 -7.15
CA SER A 59 -10.07 1.47 -5.90
C SER A 59 -9.83 -0.03 -6.09
N HIS A 60 -10.15 -0.59 -7.26
CA HIS A 60 -10.08 -2.04 -7.54
C HIS A 60 -8.76 -2.69 -7.15
N LEU A 61 -7.63 -2.22 -7.69
CA LEU A 61 -6.31 -2.80 -7.39
C LEU A 61 -5.86 -2.49 -5.95
N ILE A 62 -6.16 -1.29 -5.45
CA ILE A 62 -5.80 -0.87 -4.10
C ILE A 62 -6.52 -1.77 -3.07
N LEU A 63 -7.82 -1.99 -3.22
CA LEU A 63 -8.64 -2.77 -2.29
C LEU A 63 -8.43 -4.28 -2.41
N SER A 64 -7.89 -4.75 -3.55
CA SER A 64 -7.41 -6.13 -3.71
C SER A 64 -6.21 -6.47 -2.80
N GLY A 65 -5.68 -5.48 -2.07
CA GLY A 65 -4.68 -5.67 -1.03
C GLY A 65 -3.25 -5.57 -1.54
N GLY A 66 -2.33 -6.10 -0.74
CA GLY A 66 -0.91 -6.05 -1.00
C GLY A 66 -0.09 -6.06 0.28
N LYS A 67 1.23 -6.04 0.12
CA LYS A 67 2.19 -6.00 1.22
C LYS A 67 2.35 -4.62 1.86
N ARG A 68 1.84 -3.56 1.22
CA ARG A 68 1.91 -2.17 1.71
C ARG A 68 3.32 -1.72 2.10
N ILE A 69 4.36 -2.25 1.46
CA ILE A 69 5.76 -1.99 1.85
C ILE A 69 6.10 -0.51 1.79
N ARG A 70 5.62 0.20 0.75
CA ARG A 70 5.91 1.62 0.55
C ARG A 70 5.32 2.50 1.66
N PRO A 71 4.01 2.48 1.95
CA PRO A 71 3.46 3.27 3.05
C PRO A 71 3.99 2.82 4.42
N ILE A 72 4.25 1.53 4.65
CA ILE A 72 4.84 1.05 5.91
C ILE A 72 6.24 1.63 6.12
N LEU A 73 7.05 1.75 5.06
CA LEU A 73 8.37 2.37 5.14
C LEU A 73 8.26 3.84 5.55
N VAL A 74 7.28 4.58 5.00
CA VAL A 74 7.03 5.98 5.38
C VAL A 74 6.70 6.07 6.88
N LEU A 75 5.74 5.29 7.36
CA LEU A 75 5.34 5.31 8.78
C LEU A 75 6.48 4.86 9.71
N SER A 76 7.30 3.90 9.27
CA SER A 76 8.47 3.46 10.03
C SER A 76 9.52 4.55 10.18
N VAL A 77 9.72 5.39 9.15
CA VAL A 77 10.63 6.54 9.23
C VAL A 77 10.05 7.62 10.16
N VAL A 78 8.74 7.89 10.09
CA VAL A 78 8.07 8.84 11.00
C VAL A 78 8.25 8.40 12.45
N ASP A 79 7.94 7.15 12.76
CA ASP A 79 8.10 6.57 14.11
C ASP A 79 9.56 6.57 14.57
N LEU A 80 10.51 6.21 13.69
CA LEU A 80 11.95 6.23 14.00
C LEU A 80 12.46 7.63 14.40
N LEU A 81 11.88 8.67 13.81
CA LEU A 81 12.22 10.06 14.11
C LEU A 81 11.42 10.63 15.31
N GLY A 82 10.59 9.81 15.96
CA GLY A 82 9.76 10.21 17.10
C GLY A 82 8.50 10.99 16.72
N GLY A 83 8.10 10.95 15.45
CA GLY A 83 6.87 11.56 14.96
C GLY A 83 5.64 10.69 15.20
N GLU A 84 4.46 11.32 15.24
CA GLU A 84 3.18 10.61 15.34
C GLU A 84 2.80 10.00 13.98
N THR A 85 2.61 8.68 13.95
CA THR A 85 2.31 7.94 12.72
C THR A 85 1.00 8.37 12.07
N ASP A 86 0.01 8.79 12.85
CA ASP A 86 -1.25 9.36 12.36
C ASP A 86 -1.02 10.60 11.49
N HIS A 87 0.01 11.41 11.79
CA HIS A 87 0.38 12.56 10.97
C HIS A 87 1.07 12.15 9.67
N GLY A 88 1.79 11.03 9.68
CA GLY A 88 2.43 10.47 8.48
C GLY A 88 1.47 9.78 7.52
N LEU A 89 0.24 9.44 7.96
CA LEU A 89 -0.72 8.66 7.16
C LEU A 89 -1.07 9.30 5.81
N PRO A 90 -1.41 10.60 5.70
CA PRO A 90 -1.76 11.18 4.40
C PRO A 90 -0.64 11.02 3.36
N VAL A 91 0.62 11.22 3.78
CA VAL A 91 1.80 11.08 2.91
C VAL A 91 2.06 9.61 2.57
N ALA A 92 1.98 8.71 3.56
CA ALA A 92 2.12 7.27 3.32
C ALA A 92 1.11 6.77 2.27
N ILE A 93 -0.13 7.22 2.39
CA ILE A 93 -1.24 6.82 1.51
C ILE A 93 -1.10 7.45 0.13
N ALA A 94 -0.62 8.70 0.05
CA ALA A 94 -0.28 9.35 -1.21
C ALA A 94 0.75 8.52 -2.00
N ILE A 95 1.77 7.96 -1.34
CA ILE A 95 2.76 7.08 -1.97
C ILE A 95 2.14 5.76 -2.45
N GLU A 96 1.22 5.16 -1.68
CA GLU A 96 0.54 3.94 -2.10
C GLU A 96 -0.42 4.20 -3.29
N PHE A 97 -1.07 5.36 -3.32
CA PHE A 97 -1.93 5.77 -4.45
C PHE A 97 -1.09 6.04 -5.70
N LEU A 98 0.06 6.72 -5.56
CA LEU A 98 1.01 6.88 -6.65
C LEU A 98 1.45 5.52 -7.21
N HIS A 99 1.78 4.56 -6.34
CA HIS A 99 2.14 3.21 -6.77
C HIS A 99 1.00 2.51 -7.53
N ASN A 100 -0.25 2.65 -7.09
CA ASN A 100 -1.36 2.00 -7.77
C ASN A 100 -1.73 2.71 -9.09
N PHE A 101 -1.57 4.03 -9.17
CA PHE A 101 -1.65 4.76 -10.43
C PHE A 101 -0.70 4.15 -11.47
N THR A 102 0.59 4.00 -11.15
CA THR A 102 1.55 3.45 -12.11
C THR A 102 1.17 2.03 -12.52
N LEU A 103 0.73 1.18 -11.58
CA LEU A 103 0.30 -0.17 -11.91
C LEU A 103 -0.90 -0.22 -12.87
N ILE A 104 -1.89 0.66 -12.69
CA ILE A 104 -3.06 0.70 -13.59
C ILE A 104 -2.63 1.07 -15.00
N HIS A 105 -1.74 2.07 -15.14
CA HIS A 105 -1.25 2.51 -16.45
C HIS A 105 -0.28 1.49 -17.06
N ASP A 106 0.62 0.91 -16.27
CA ASP A 106 1.51 -0.18 -16.69
C ASP A 106 0.69 -1.36 -17.23
N ASP A 107 -0.38 -1.78 -16.54
CA ASP A 107 -1.25 -2.86 -17.01
C ASP A 107 -1.82 -2.60 -18.41
N ILE A 108 -2.11 -1.34 -18.75
CA ILE A 108 -2.59 -0.95 -20.09
C ILE A 108 -1.44 -1.01 -21.11
N MET A 109 -0.26 -0.49 -20.74
CA MET A 109 0.90 -0.46 -21.62
C MET A 109 1.42 -1.86 -21.94
N ASP A 110 1.47 -2.73 -20.94
CA ASP A 110 1.95 -4.10 -21.03
C ASP A 110 0.88 -5.09 -21.51
N GLN A 111 -0.38 -4.64 -21.60
CA GLN A 111 -1.55 -5.47 -21.95
C GLN A 111 -1.75 -6.64 -20.97
N ASP A 112 -1.42 -6.42 -19.70
CA ASP A 112 -1.55 -7.42 -18.65
C ASP A 112 -3.02 -7.71 -18.35
N MET A 113 -3.44 -8.97 -18.48
CA MET A 113 -4.83 -9.36 -18.20
C MET A 113 -5.11 -9.57 -16.71
N TYR A 114 -4.07 -9.88 -15.92
CA TYR A 114 -4.17 -10.19 -14.50
C TYR A 114 -3.02 -9.57 -13.70
N ARG A 115 -3.33 -9.08 -12.51
CA ARG A 115 -2.35 -8.63 -11.51
C ARG A 115 -2.71 -9.18 -10.14
N ARG A 116 -1.73 -9.80 -9.46
CA ARG A 116 -1.90 -10.39 -8.11
C ARG A 116 -3.09 -11.38 -8.02
N GLY A 117 -3.36 -12.11 -9.10
CA GLY A 117 -4.45 -13.09 -9.17
C GLY A 117 -5.85 -12.51 -9.43
N VAL A 118 -5.98 -11.18 -9.60
CA VAL A 118 -7.24 -10.53 -10.01
C VAL A 118 -7.11 -9.96 -11.42
N LYS A 119 -8.24 -9.76 -12.12
CA LYS A 119 -8.24 -9.08 -13.43
C LYS A 119 -7.75 -7.64 -13.27
N THR A 120 -6.99 -7.13 -14.24
CA THR A 120 -6.53 -5.74 -14.25
C THR A 120 -7.68 -4.77 -14.47
N THR A 121 -7.49 -3.50 -14.09
CA THR A 121 -8.55 -2.48 -14.13
C THR A 121 -9.10 -2.28 -15.55
N HIS A 122 -8.24 -2.28 -16.57
CA HIS A 122 -8.68 -2.07 -17.95
C HIS A 122 -9.48 -3.26 -18.51
N VAL A 123 -9.23 -4.48 -18.02
CA VAL A 123 -10.01 -5.67 -18.39
C VAL A 123 -11.42 -5.63 -17.81
N LEU A 124 -11.59 -5.10 -16.60
CA LEU A 124 -12.89 -5.04 -15.93
C LEU A 124 -13.72 -3.82 -16.34
N TYR A 125 -13.08 -2.66 -16.44
CA TYR A 125 -13.76 -1.37 -16.58
C TYR A 125 -13.56 -0.72 -17.96
N GLY A 126 -12.75 -1.33 -18.82
CA GLY A 126 -12.34 -0.79 -20.11
C GLY A 126 -11.16 0.18 -20.00
N VAL A 127 -10.43 0.33 -21.11
CA VAL A 127 -9.21 1.16 -21.18
C VAL A 127 -9.47 2.60 -20.76
N SER A 128 -10.51 3.24 -21.29
CA SER A 128 -10.79 4.65 -20.99
C SER A 128 -11.05 4.91 -19.50
N ASN A 129 -11.82 4.05 -18.83
CA ASN A 129 -12.05 4.18 -17.39
C ASN A 129 -10.79 3.87 -16.58
N ALA A 130 -9.95 2.93 -17.03
CA ALA A 130 -8.70 2.62 -16.36
C ALA A 130 -7.69 3.78 -16.45
N ILE A 131 -7.61 4.46 -17.60
CA ILE A 131 -6.81 5.69 -17.75
C ILE A 131 -7.28 6.75 -16.74
N LEU A 132 -8.59 7.06 -16.75
CA LEU A 132 -9.18 8.04 -15.83
C LEU A 132 -9.01 7.65 -14.36
N ALA A 133 -9.11 6.36 -14.04
CA ALA A 133 -8.89 5.85 -12.68
C ALA A 133 -7.45 6.10 -12.23
N GLY A 134 -6.47 5.83 -13.10
CA GLY A 134 -5.07 6.17 -12.84
C GLY A 134 -4.86 7.68 -12.64
N ASP A 135 -5.35 8.50 -13.56
CA ASP A 135 -5.20 9.96 -13.48
C ASP A 135 -5.85 10.54 -12.22
N TYR A 136 -7.00 9.99 -11.83
CA TYR A 136 -7.68 10.37 -10.61
C TYR A 136 -6.85 10.01 -9.36
N LEU A 137 -6.31 8.79 -9.29
CA LEU A 137 -5.39 8.42 -8.21
C LEU A 137 -4.18 9.35 -8.17
N TYR A 138 -3.60 9.69 -9.31
CA TYR A 138 -2.49 10.64 -9.40
C TYR A 138 -2.88 12.03 -8.85
N SER A 139 -4.07 12.54 -9.17
CA SER A 139 -4.57 13.80 -8.61
C SER A 139 -4.77 13.73 -7.08
N LEU A 140 -5.22 12.58 -6.56
CA LEU A 140 -5.41 12.37 -5.12
C LEU A 140 -4.10 12.40 -4.35
N VAL A 141 -2.97 12.03 -4.97
CA VAL A 141 -1.64 12.15 -4.35
C VAL A 141 -1.39 13.59 -3.90
N PHE A 142 -1.58 14.56 -4.80
CA PHE A 142 -1.36 15.98 -4.49
C PHE A 142 -2.35 16.50 -3.46
N ARG A 143 -3.61 16.06 -3.52
CA ARG A 143 -4.60 16.42 -2.51
C ARG A 143 -4.19 15.95 -1.12
N LEU A 144 -3.81 14.67 -0.97
CA LEU A 144 -3.40 14.11 0.31
C LEU A 144 -2.16 14.79 0.89
N VAL A 145 -1.18 15.11 0.04
CA VAL A 145 0.01 15.87 0.45
C VAL A 145 -0.37 17.31 0.84
N SER A 146 -1.28 17.96 0.11
CA SER A 146 -1.74 19.31 0.48
C SER A 146 -2.54 19.33 1.78
N ASP A 147 -3.38 18.32 2.03
CA ASP A 147 -4.18 18.20 3.25
C ASP A 147 -3.27 17.97 4.47
N TYR A 148 -2.15 17.27 4.31
CA TYR A 148 -1.08 17.16 5.33
C TYR A 148 -0.53 18.53 5.72
N TYR A 149 -0.11 19.36 4.75
CA TYR A 149 0.45 20.68 5.05
C TYR A 149 -0.57 21.63 5.71
N LYS A 150 -1.84 21.60 5.29
CA LYS A 150 -2.89 22.41 5.94
C LYS A 150 -3.14 21.99 7.39
N GLY A 151 -3.01 20.70 7.69
CA GLY A 151 -3.10 20.19 9.05
C GLY A 151 -1.92 20.63 9.93
N ASP A 152 -0.76 20.89 9.31
CA ASP A 152 0.46 21.35 9.99
C ASP A 152 0.42 22.85 10.31
N GLU A 153 -0.09 23.69 9.40
CA GLU A 153 -0.25 25.14 9.64
C GLU A 153 -1.30 25.49 10.71
N ALA A 154 -2.22 24.57 11.01
CA ALA A 154 -3.24 24.75 12.05
C ALA A 154 -2.75 24.42 13.47
N ARG A 155 -1.44 24.15 13.64
CA ARG A 155 -0.80 23.70 14.90
C ARG A 155 0.26 24.69 15.36
#